data_AF-A0AA37V1C5-F1
#
_entry.id   AF-A0AA37V1C5-F1
#
_cell.length_a   1.000
_cell.length_b   1.000
_cell.length_c   1.000
_cell.angle_alpha   90.00
_cell.angle_beta   90.00
_cell.angle_gamma   90.00
#
_symmetry.space_group_name_H-M   'P 1'
#
loop_
_entity.id
_entity.type
_entity.pdbx_description
1 polymer ?
#
loop_
_entity_poly.entity_id
_entity_poly.type
_entity_poly.pdbx_seq_one_letter_code
_entity_poly.pdbx_strand_id
1 'polypeptide(L)'
;MPERSRVMRTDTSRIPSVLAPALAAVGTAAVWGFARARRRTAERLAAATLETLLNAIDANDHETGAHVRRVADYALLLARAAGLDERAQREVERVALFHDVGKIHEALFDIVHDDDKLTPEERDAIATHPGRGAEVLAPLCAFYPELPDGVIAHHERWDGGGYPNGLRGEQIPRVARIVAIADTFDAVTHSRRYRAGADPARGAQVIAEGRGRQFDPELADLFLSPRVYAQVVKRLKAAQREADRPQAPRAASAERRERKRESGVPSVSFRWRGRGAARGQPAR
;
A
#
# COMPACT_ATOMS: atom_id res chain seq x y z
N MET A 1 -63.28 -65.54 23.98
CA MET A 1 -63.00 -64.11 23.74
C MET A 1 -61.52 -63.87 24.00
N PRO A 2 -60.70 -63.48 23.02
CA PRO A 2 -59.27 -63.21 23.26
C PRO A 2 -58.98 -61.70 23.42
N GLU A 3 -58.09 -61.40 24.35
CA GLU A 3 -57.47 -60.09 24.57
C GLU A 3 -56.71 -59.63 23.32
N ARG A 4 -56.91 -58.36 22.92
CA ARG A 4 -56.05 -57.69 21.93
C ARG A 4 -55.06 -56.79 22.65
N SER A 5 -53.79 -57.14 22.50
CA SER A 5 -52.61 -56.36 22.88
C SER A 5 -52.60 -54.98 22.22
N ARG A 6 -52.57 -53.93 23.04
CA ARG A 6 -52.44 -52.53 22.60
C ARG A 6 -50.96 -52.22 22.38
N VAL A 7 -50.49 -52.30 21.14
CA VAL A 7 -49.19 -51.75 20.74
C VAL A 7 -49.32 -50.22 20.67
N MET A 8 -48.65 -49.53 21.58
CA MET A 8 -48.58 -48.07 21.60
C MET A 8 -47.62 -47.62 20.50
N ARG A 9 -48.17 -47.28 19.32
CA ARG A 9 -47.42 -46.56 18.28
C ARG A 9 -47.27 -45.11 18.76
N THR A 10 -46.06 -44.74 19.17
CA THR A 10 -45.72 -43.33 19.39
C THR A 10 -45.70 -42.63 18.03
N ASP A 11 -46.68 -41.75 17.82
CA ASP A 11 -46.77 -40.89 16.64
C ASP A 11 -45.67 -39.82 16.71
N THR A 12 -44.58 -40.03 15.96
CA THR A 12 -43.45 -39.10 15.83
C THR A 12 -43.72 -37.92 14.89
N SER A 13 -44.96 -37.73 14.40
CA SER A 13 -45.26 -36.81 13.30
C SER A 13 -45.59 -35.36 13.69
N ARG A 14 -45.09 -34.83 14.82
CA ARG A 14 -45.37 -33.42 15.19
C ARG A 14 -44.15 -32.69 15.72
N ILE A 15 -43.17 -32.44 14.86
CA ILE A 15 -42.40 -31.19 14.96
C ILE A 15 -43.31 -30.11 14.37
N PRO A 16 -43.76 -29.10 15.14
CA PRO A 16 -44.62 -28.05 14.61
C PRO A 16 -43.89 -27.34 13.46
N SER A 17 -44.56 -27.23 12.30
CA SER A 17 -44.05 -26.73 11.01
C SER A 17 -43.45 -25.33 11.05
N VAL A 18 -43.63 -24.60 12.16
CA VAL A 18 -43.12 -23.25 12.40
C VAL A 18 -41.69 -23.23 12.98
N LEU A 19 -41.20 -24.33 13.56
CA LEU A 19 -39.85 -24.40 14.15
C LEU A 19 -38.73 -24.59 13.11
N ALA A 20 -39.01 -25.26 11.99
CA ALA A 20 -38.05 -25.51 10.91
C ALA A 20 -37.49 -24.22 10.25
N PRO A 21 -38.32 -23.22 9.86
CA PRO A 21 -37.79 -21.98 9.30
C PRO A 21 -37.01 -21.13 10.32
N ALA A 22 -37.38 -21.17 11.61
CA ALA A 22 -36.67 -20.42 12.67
C ALA A 22 -35.27 -20.99 12.94
N LEU A 23 -35.11 -22.32 12.99
CA LEU A 23 -33.80 -22.98 13.14
C LEU A 23 -32.91 -22.78 11.92
N ALA A 24 -33.48 -22.81 10.70
CA ALA A 24 -32.76 -22.50 9.48
C ALA A 24 -32.25 -21.04 9.47
N ALA A 25 -33.06 -20.09 9.92
CA ALA A 25 -32.70 -18.67 10.03
C ALA A 25 -31.59 -18.43 11.08
N VAL A 26 -31.64 -19.10 12.23
CA VAL A 26 -30.57 -19.04 13.25
C VAL A 26 -29.28 -19.65 12.72
N GLY A 27 -29.35 -20.78 12.00
CA GLY A 27 -28.20 -21.40 11.34
C GLY A 27 -27.58 -20.50 10.27
N THR A 28 -28.40 -19.85 9.43
CA THR A 28 -27.89 -18.90 8.42
C THR A 28 -27.29 -17.65 9.07
N ALA A 29 -27.92 -17.10 10.11
CA ALA A 29 -27.38 -15.96 10.86
C ALA A 29 -26.06 -16.30 11.55
N ALA A 30 -25.90 -17.50 12.10
CA ALA A 30 -24.65 -17.99 12.69
C ALA A 30 -23.55 -18.15 11.62
N VAL A 31 -23.87 -18.73 10.46
CA VAL A 31 -22.94 -18.86 9.33
C VAL A 31 -22.53 -17.48 8.81
N TRP A 32 -23.46 -16.54 8.64
CA TRP A 32 -23.17 -15.16 8.25
C TRP A 32 -22.34 -14.42 9.30
N GLY A 33 -22.67 -14.59 10.58
CA GLY A 33 -21.92 -14.03 11.70
C GLY A 33 -20.47 -14.53 11.72
N PHE A 34 -20.27 -15.84 11.52
CA PHE A 34 -18.96 -16.47 11.43
C PHE A 34 -18.19 -16.01 10.18
N ALA A 35 -18.83 -15.95 9.01
CA ALA A 35 -18.23 -15.45 7.78
C ALA A 35 -17.81 -13.98 7.91
N ARG A 36 -18.66 -13.13 8.52
CA ARG A 36 -18.36 -11.72 8.80
C ARG A 36 -17.20 -11.58 9.80
N ALA A 37 -17.16 -12.39 10.84
CA ALA A 37 -16.07 -12.39 11.81
C ALA A 37 -14.74 -12.80 11.14
N ARG A 38 -14.75 -13.88 10.35
CA ARG A 38 -13.57 -14.31 9.58
C ARG A 38 -13.09 -13.25 8.61
N ARG A 39 -14.01 -12.60 7.88
CA ARG A 39 -13.67 -11.52 6.95
C ARG A 39 -13.02 -10.35 7.68
N ARG A 40 -13.58 -9.91 8.81
CA ARG A 40 -13.00 -8.84 9.64
C ARG A 40 -11.62 -9.20 10.15
N THR A 41 -11.41 -10.43 10.61
CA THR A 41 -10.09 -10.90 11.05
C THR A 41 -9.09 -10.89 9.90
N ALA A 42 -9.50 -11.36 8.72
CA ALA A 42 -8.65 -11.36 7.53
C ALA A 42 -8.29 -9.93 7.07
N GLU A 43 -9.25 -9.01 7.06
CA GLU A 43 -9.03 -7.59 6.76
C GLU A 43 -8.07 -6.94 7.76
N ARG A 44 -8.19 -7.26 9.06
CA ARG A 44 -7.26 -6.78 10.09
C ARG A 44 -5.84 -7.32 9.91
N LEU A 45 -5.72 -8.59 9.56
CA LEU A 45 -4.42 -9.20 9.27
C LEU A 45 -3.78 -8.55 8.04
N ALA A 46 -4.55 -8.33 6.97
CA ALA A 46 -4.06 -7.64 5.77
C ALA A 46 -3.58 -6.21 6.08
N ALA A 47 -4.33 -5.46 6.90
CA ALA A 47 -3.92 -4.14 7.35
C ALA A 47 -2.61 -4.19 8.18
N ALA A 48 -2.51 -5.14 9.11
CA ALA A 48 -1.30 -5.33 9.91
C ALA A 48 -0.10 -5.76 9.04
N THR A 49 -0.33 -6.50 7.95
CA THR A 49 0.72 -6.83 6.97
C THR A 49 1.22 -5.59 6.25
N LEU A 50 0.33 -4.71 5.77
CA LEU A 50 0.74 -3.43 5.17
C LEU A 50 1.53 -2.57 6.17
N GLU A 51 1.05 -2.45 7.40
CA GLU A 51 1.76 -1.70 8.45
C GLU A 51 3.14 -2.29 8.74
N THR A 52 3.26 -3.61 8.76
CA THR A 52 4.55 -4.31 8.93
C THR A 52 5.49 -4.03 7.75
N LEU A 53 4.98 -3.99 6.52
CA LEU A 53 5.79 -3.65 5.34
C LEU A 53 6.28 -2.19 5.41
N LEU A 54 5.44 -1.24 5.84
CA LEU A 54 5.87 0.15 6.05
C LEU A 54 6.94 0.26 7.13
N ASN A 55 6.77 -0.44 8.24
CA ASN A 55 7.78 -0.49 9.29
C ASN A 55 9.11 -1.10 8.79
N ALA A 56 9.06 -2.05 7.87
CA ALA A 56 10.25 -2.61 7.23
C ALA A 56 10.92 -1.60 6.30
N ILE A 57 10.15 -0.82 5.53
CA ILE A 57 10.65 0.29 4.70
C ILE A 57 11.38 1.31 5.58
N ASP A 58 10.76 1.76 6.68
CA ASP A 58 11.37 2.71 7.62
C ASP A 58 12.66 2.19 8.23
N ALA A 59 12.69 0.90 8.57
CA ALA A 59 13.85 0.26 9.17
C ALA A 59 15.02 0.15 8.19
N ASN A 60 14.73 0.08 6.89
CA ASN A 60 15.73 0.00 5.82
C ASN A 60 16.27 1.39 5.45
N ASP A 61 15.39 2.35 5.18
CA ASP A 61 15.76 3.73 4.89
C ASP A 61 14.72 4.72 5.42
N HIS A 62 15.15 5.52 6.40
CA HIS A 62 14.31 6.51 7.06
C HIS A 62 13.86 7.63 6.10
N GLU A 63 14.69 8.01 5.12
CA GLU A 63 14.31 9.05 4.14
C GLU A 63 13.20 8.56 3.20
N THR A 64 13.30 7.32 2.71
CA THR A 64 12.23 6.66 1.95
C THR A 64 10.93 6.59 2.77
N GLY A 65 11.01 6.22 4.05
CA GLY A 65 9.87 6.18 4.96
C GLY A 65 9.21 7.56 5.19
N ALA A 66 10.01 8.61 5.34
CA ALA A 66 9.51 9.97 5.49
C ALA A 66 8.87 10.48 4.18
N HIS A 67 9.48 10.18 3.03
CA HIS A 67 8.99 10.54 1.70
C HIS A 67 7.60 9.97 1.42
N VAL A 68 7.40 8.66 1.55
CA VAL A 68 6.11 8.04 1.22
C VAL A 68 4.96 8.57 2.08
N ARG A 69 5.23 8.96 3.33
CA ARG A 69 4.23 9.60 4.22
C ARG A 69 3.88 11.02 3.78
N ARG A 70 4.86 11.82 3.35
CA ARG A 70 4.59 13.18 2.82
C ARG A 70 3.80 13.12 1.53
N VAL A 71 4.14 12.19 0.64
CA VAL A 71 3.38 11.91 -0.59
C VAL A 71 1.94 11.52 -0.24
N ALA A 72 1.73 10.63 0.73
CA ALA A 72 0.39 10.26 1.18
C ALA A 72 -0.40 11.46 1.75
N ASP A 73 0.24 12.31 2.55
CA ASP A 73 -0.36 13.53 3.09
C ASP A 73 -0.82 14.48 1.97
N TYR A 74 0.02 14.73 0.96
CA TYR A 74 -0.30 15.60 -0.17
C TYR A 74 -1.40 15.00 -1.06
N ALA A 75 -1.30 13.70 -1.34
CA ALA A 75 -2.26 12.96 -2.14
C ALA A 75 -3.65 12.96 -1.48
N LEU A 76 -3.74 12.81 -0.16
CA LEU A 76 -4.99 12.88 0.58
C LEU A 76 -5.63 14.27 0.58
N LEU A 77 -4.82 15.34 0.65
CA LEU A 77 -5.34 16.71 0.51
C LEU A 77 -5.97 16.92 -0.86
N LEU A 78 -5.29 16.47 -1.93
CA LEU A 78 -5.80 16.56 -3.28
C LEU A 78 -7.04 15.67 -3.49
N ALA A 79 -7.03 14.43 -2.99
CA ALA A 79 -8.17 13.50 -3.08
C ALA A 79 -9.44 14.07 -2.44
N ARG A 80 -9.31 14.67 -1.25
CA ARG A 80 -10.43 15.33 -0.56
C ARG A 80 -10.97 16.51 -1.36
N ALA A 81 -10.08 17.33 -1.90
CA ALA A 81 -10.46 18.46 -2.74
C ALA A 81 -11.16 18.00 -4.03
N ALA A 82 -10.76 16.86 -4.57
CA ALA A 82 -11.31 16.22 -5.77
C ALA A 82 -12.65 15.49 -5.52
N GLY A 83 -13.18 15.56 -4.29
CA GLY A 83 -14.47 14.98 -3.93
C GLY A 83 -14.49 13.46 -3.79
N LEU A 84 -13.34 12.82 -3.60
CA LEU A 84 -13.28 11.36 -3.39
C LEU A 84 -13.93 10.99 -2.06
N ASP A 85 -14.69 9.89 -2.07
CA ASP A 85 -15.26 9.31 -0.85
C ASP A 85 -14.16 8.69 0.05
N GLU A 86 -14.53 8.27 1.25
CA GLU A 86 -13.56 7.69 2.18
C GLU A 86 -12.90 6.40 1.67
N ARG A 87 -13.59 5.62 0.84
CA ARG A 87 -13.04 4.38 0.29
C ARG A 87 -11.92 4.72 -0.69
N ALA A 88 -12.17 5.62 -1.63
CA ALA A 88 -11.20 6.08 -2.60
C ALA A 88 -10.04 6.85 -1.93
N GLN A 89 -10.30 7.61 -0.86
CA GLN A 89 -9.22 8.24 -0.08
C GLN A 89 -8.28 7.21 0.57
N ARG A 90 -8.82 6.11 1.14
CA ARG A 90 -8.00 5.02 1.68
C ARG A 90 -7.19 4.29 0.61
N GLU A 91 -7.72 4.23 -0.61
CA GLU A 91 -7.00 3.68 -1.76
C GLU A 91 -5.83 4.57 -2.17
N VAL A 92 -6.07 5.89 -2.32
CA VAL A 92 -5.03 6.89 -2.57
C VAL A 92 -3.92 6.82 -1.52
N GLU A 93 -4.29 6.74 -0.25
CA GLU A 93 -3.32 6.63 0.86
C GLU A 93 -2.45 5.38 0.72
N ARG A 94 -3.03 4.21 0.46
CA ARG A 94 -2.25 2.98 0.28
C ARG A 94 -1.35 3.06 -0.94
N VAL A 95 -1.87 3.50 -2.09
CA VAL A 95 -1.05 3.64 -3.30
C VAL A 95 0.12 4.59 -3.05
N ALA A 96 -0.12 5.74 -2.41
CA ALA A 96 0.93 6.70 -2.06
C ALA A 96 1.99 6.09 -1.12
N LEU A 97 1.57 5.32 -0.11
CA LEU A 97 2.48 4.71 0.86
C LEU A 97 3.37 3.60 0.25
N PHE A 98 2.93 2.96 -0.83
CA PHE A 98 3.61 1.82 -1.43
C PHE A 98 4.06 2.02 -2.88
N HIS A 99 3.90 3.22 -3.47
CA HIS A 99 4.25 3.48 -4.87
C HIS A 99 5.69 3.07 -5.21
N ASP A 100 6.59 3.28 -4.25
CA ASP A 100 8.03 3.02 -4.37
C ASP A 100 8.50 1.68 -3.80
N VAL A 101 7.59 0.79 -3.35
CA VAL A 101 7.99 -0.48 -2.70
C VAL A 101 8.85 -1.37 -3.60
N GLY A 102 8.73 -1.24 -4.92
CA GLY A 102 9.56 -1.95 -5.89
C GLY A 102 11.04 -1.54 -5.89
N LYS A 103 11.40 -0.39 -5.31
CA LYS A 103 12.81 0.05 -5.16
C LYS A 103 13.58 -0.75 -4.11
N ILE A 104 12.90 -1.51 -3.25
CA ILE A 104 13.52 -2.43 -2.26
C ILE A 104 14.20 -3.63 -2.94
N HIS A 105 13.97 -3.82 -4.24
CA HIS A 105 14.58 -4.90 -4.99
C HIS A 105 16.11 -4.75 -5.01
N GLU A 106 16.83 -5.82 -4.62
CA GLU A 106 18.30 -5.85 -4.48
C GLU A 106 19.04 -5.33 -5.73
N ALA A 107 18.57 -5.68 -6.93
CA ALA A 107 19.15 -5.21 -8.20
C ALA A 107 19.08 -3.68 -8.42
N LEU A 108 18.30 -2.94 -7.63
CA LEU A 108 18.22 -1.48 -7.67
C LEU A 108 18.93 -0.84 -6.48
N PHE A 109 19.37 -1.63 -5.49
CA PHE A 109 19.89 -1.09 -4.24
C PHE A 109 21.14 -0.25 -4.47
N ASP A 110 22.14 -0.79 -5.17
CA ASP A 110 23.37 -0.06 -5.45
C ASP A 110 23.11 1.20 -6.29
N ILE A 111 22.23 1.11 -7.30
CA ILE A 111 21.86 2.22 -8.18
C ILE A 111 21.12 3.35 -7.42
N VAL A 112 20.21 2.99 -6.51
CA VAL A 112 19.40 3.96 -5.75
C VAL A 112 20.20 4.63 -4.63
N HIS A 113 21.26 3.97 -4.15
CA HIS A 113 22.13 4.47 -3.08
C HIS A 113 23.43 5.11 -3.59
N ASP A 114 23.72 5.01 -4.88
CA ASP A 114 24.80 5.74 -5.53
C ASP A 114 24.43 7.22 -5.72
N ASP A 115 25.44 8.07 -5.57
CA ASP A 115 25.32 9.52 -5.59
C ASP A 115 25.64 10.12 -6.97
N ASP A 116 26.09 9.29 -7.92
CA ASP A 116 26.40 9.66 -9.28
C ASP A 116 25.17 9.83 -10.19
N LYS A 117 25.37 10.50 -11.32
CA LYS A 117 24.32 10.62 -12.35
C LYS A 117 24.05 9.25 -12.96
N LEU A 118 22.82 8.77 -12.80
CA LEU A 118 22.34 7.55 -13.44
C LEU A 118 22.66 7.51 -14.94
N THR A 119 23.33 6.45 -15.36
CA THR A 119 23.47 6.02 -16.75
C THR A 119 22.10 5.73 -17.37
N PRO A 120 21.97 5.74 -18.71
CA PRO A 120 20.72 5.34 -19.37
C PRO A 120 20.22 3.96 -18.92
N GLU A 121 21.13 2.99 -18.79
CA GLU A 121 20.82 1.62 -18.39
C GLU A 121 20.30 1.54 -16.94
N GLU A 122 20.89 2.33 -16.04
CA GLU A 122 20.43 2.43 -14.65
C GLU A 122 19.05 3.08 -14.53
N ARG A 123 18.75 4.07 -15.39
CA ARG A 123 17.41 4.67 -15.46
C ARG A 123 16.38 3.67 -15.93
N ASP A 124 16.71 2.90 -16.96
CA ASP A 124 15.82 1.85 -17.48
C ASP A 124 15.58 0.77 -16.42
N ALA A 125 16.62 0.39 -15.66
CA ALA A 125 16.48 -0.52 -14.52
C ALA A 125 15.55 0.06 -13.44
N ILE A 126 15.76 1.32 -13.02
CA ILE A 126 14.90 1.99 -12.04
C ILE A 126 13.46 2.10 -12.55
N ALA A 127 13.23 2.34 -13.84
CA ALA A 127 11.89 2.44 -14.42
C ALA A 127 11.08 1.13 -14.30
N THR A 128 11.72 0.00 -13.94
CA THR A 128 11.01 -1.27 -13.65
C THR A 128 10.32 -1.30 -12.28
N HIS A 129 10.63 -0.37 -11.37
CA HIS A 129 10.13 -0.44 -9.99
C HIS A 129 8.59 -0.40 -9.84
N PRO A 130 7.78 0.28 -10.69
CA PRO A 130 6.33 0.24 -10.54
C PRO A 130 5.79 -1.17 -10.77
N GLY A 131 6.30 -1.87 -11.79
CA GLY A 131 5.94 -3.27 -12.08
C GLY A 131 6.35 -4.22 -10.96
N ARG A 132 7.59 -4.10 -10.48
CA ARG A 132 8.08 -4.88 -9.33
C ARG A 132 7.26 -4.60 -8.06
N GLY A 133 6.87 -3.35 -7.83
CA GLY A 133 6.04 -2.97 -6.70
C GLY A 133 4.66 -3.63 -6.76
N ALA A 134 4.04 -3.65 -7.93
CA ALA A 134 2.78 -4.36 -8.15
C ALA A 134 2.91 -5.87 -7.92
N GLU A 135 4.01 -6.50 -8.35
CA GLU A 135 4.28 -7.92 -8.08
C GLU A 135 4.42 -8.22 -6.58
N VAL A 136 5.15 -7.38 -5.84
CA VAL A 136 5.31 -7.49 -4.38
C VAL A 136 3.95 -7.40 -3.68
N LEU A 137 3.05 -6.55 -4.17
CA LEU A 137 1.74 -6.29 -3.58
C LEU A 137 0.64 -7.24 -4.08
N ALA A 138 0.89 -8.03 -5.14
CA ALA A 138 -0.09 -8.93 -5.74
C ALA A 138 -0.77 -9.89 -4.74
N PRO A 139 -0.10 -10.43 -3.70
CA PRO A 139 -0.78 -11.26 -2.70
C PRO A 139 -1.88 -10.52 -1.90
N LEU A 140 -1.82 -9.19 -1.83
CA LEU A 140 -2.78 -8.36 -1.11
C LEU A 140 -3.99 -7.93 -1.96
N CYS A 141 -4.01 -8.23 -3.26
CA CYS A 141 -5.15 -7.92 -4.14
C CYS A 141 -6.48 -8.50 -3.65
N ALA A 142 -6.45 -9.62 -2.93
CA ALA A 142 -7.64 -10.22 -2.35
C ALA A 142 -8.38 -9.29 -1.36
N PHE A 143 -7.66 -8.32 -0.79
CA PHE A 143 -8.18 -7.35 0.17
C PHE A 143 -8.17 -5.91 -0.37
N TYR A 144 -7.19 -5.60 -1.22
CA TYR A 144 -6.97 -4.29 -1.82
C TYR A 144 -6.76 -4.44 -3.34
N PRO A 145 -7.80 -4.80 -4.11
CA PRO A 145 -7.65 -5.16 -5.52
C PRO A 145 -7.10 -4.04 -6.40
N GLU A 146 -7.33 -2.79 -6.02
CA GLU A 146 -6.94 -1.61 -6.78
C GLU A 146 -5.51 -1.13 -6.45
N LEU A 147 -4.88 -1.68 -5.41
CA LEU A 147 -3.56 -1.26 -4.93
C LEU A 147 -2.44 -1.48 -5.96
N PRO A 148 -2.26 -2.69 -6.55
CA PRO A 148 -1.21 -2.88 -7.54
C PRO A 148 -1.45 -2.06 -8.81
N ASP A 149 -2.71 -1.88 -9.23
CA ASP A 149 -3.05 -1.08 -10.41
C ASP A 149 -2.69 0.41 -10.20
N GLY A 150 -2.91 0.92 -8.99
CA GLY A 150 -2.46 2.27 -8.63
C GLY A 150 -0.93 2.37 -8.57
N VAL A 151 -0.26 1.37 -7.99
CA VAL A 151 1.20 1.34 -7.84
C VAL A 151 1.90 1.19 -9.18
N ILE A 152 1.44 0.32 -10.09
CA ILE A 152 2.11 0.17 -11.40
C ILE A 152 1.98 1.44 -12.25
N ALA A 153 0.90 2.20 -12.08
CA ALA A 153 0.58 3.32 -12.95
C ALA A 153 1.04 4.70 -12.44
N HIS A 154 1.71 4.80 -11.29
CA HIS A 154 2.04 6.10 -10.68
C HIS A 154 3.07 6.94 -11.46
N HIS A 155 3.77 6.33 -12.42
CA HIS A 155 4.65 7.02 -13.38
C HIS A 155 4.08 7.10 -14.81
N GLU A 156 2.82 6.71 -14.99
CA GLU A 156 2.09 7.00 -16.22
C GLU A 156 1.85 8.51 -16.35
N ARG A 157 1.84 8.99 -17.59
CA ARG A 157 1.69 10.42 -17.89
C ARG A 157 0.40 10.66 -18.64
N TRP A 158 -0.26 11.76 -18.33
CA TRP A 158 -1.54 12.13 -18.98
C TRP A 158 -1.48 12.09 -20.52
N ASP A 159 -0.33 12.48 -21.10
CA ASP A 159 -0.07 12.47 -22.54
C ASP A 159 0.20 11.09 -23.15
N GLY A 160 0.40 10.05 -22.33
CA GLY A 160 0.78 8.69 -22.74
C GLY A 160 2.29 8.47 -22.86
N GLY A 161 3.13 9.47 -22.57
CA GLY A 161 4.59 9.33 -22.60
C GLY A 161 5.21 8.72 -21.34
N GLY A 162 4.38 8.17 -20.46
CA GLY A 162 4.79 7.55 -19.20
C GLY A 162 5.13 6.08 -19.35
N TYR A 163 5.33 5.42 -18.21
CA TYR A 163 5.69 4.00 -18.14
C TYR A 163 4.97 3.33 -16.95
N PRO A 164 4.85 1.99 -16.93
CA PRO A 164 5.38 1.01 -17.90
C PRO A 164 4.48 0.70 -19.10
N ASN A 165 3.18 1.04 -19.05
CA ASN A 165 2.19 0.61 -20.03
C ASN A 165 1.83 1.68 -21.06
N GLY A 166 2.24 2.94 -20.84
CA GLY A 166 1.95 4.06 -21.75
C GLY A 166 0.47 4.45 -21.75
N LEU A 167 -0.18 4.34 -20.59
CA LEU A 167 -1.59 4.67 -20.42
C LEU A 167 -1.81 6.17 -20.65
N ARG A 168 -2.94 6.53 -21.29
CA ARG A 168 -3.25 7.92 -21.63
C ARG A 168 -4.54 8.40 -20.99
N GLY A 169 -4.52 9.63 -20.49
CA GLY A 169 -5.70 10.29 -19.94
C GLY A 169 -6.37 9.48 -18.82
N GLU A 170 -7.66 9.22 -18.98
CA GLU A 170 -8.47 8.50 -18.00
C GLU A 170 -8.22 6.99 -17.94
N GLN A 171 -7.43 6.42 -18.86
CA GLN A 171 -6.96 5.04 -18.72
C GLN A 171 -6.06 4.88 -17.49
N ILE A 172 -5.43 5.97 -17.05
CA ILE A 172 -4.63 5.99 -15.83
C ILE A 172 -5.59 6.01 -14.63
N PRO A 173 -5.48 5.05 -13.69
CA PRO A 173 -6.28 5.04 -12.47
C PRO A 173 -6.24 6.41 -11.79
N ARG A 174 -7.40 6.92 -11.38
CA ARG A 174 -7.50 8.27 -10.78
C ARG A 174 -6.61 8.40 -9.55
N VAL A 175 -6.45 7.32 -8.78
CA VAL A 175 -5.53 7.26 -7.63
C VAL A 175 -4.08 7.45 -8.04
N ALA A 176 -3.63 6.83 -9.13
CA ALA A 176 -2.27 6.98 -9.66
C ALA A 176 -2.02 8.41 -10.16
N ARG A 177 -3.01 9.04 -10.83
CA ARG A 177 -2.93 10.45 -11.26
C ARG A 177 -2.75 11.41 -10.08
N ILE A 178 -3.45 11.17 -8.97
CA ILE A 178 -3.32 11.96 -7.73
C ILE A 178 -1.92 11.76 -7.11
N VAL A 179 -1.46 10.51 -7.03
CA VAL A 179 -0.16 10.17 -6.44
C VAL A 179 1.00 10.74 -7.27
N ALA A 180 0.93 10.71 -8.60
CA ALA A 180 1.96 11.26 -9.47
C ALA A 180 2.23 12.77 -9.23
N ILE A 181 1.16 13.55 -8.98
CA ILE A 181 1.26 14.97 -8.64
C ILE A 181 1.92 15.15 -7.27
N ALA A 182 1.46 14.38 -6.27
CA ALA A 182 1.97 14.45 -4.90
C ALA A 182 3.44 14.04 -4.80
N ASP A 183 3.83 12.96 -5.48
CA ASP A 183 5.20 12.46 -5.56
C ASP A 183 6.12 13.48 -6.23
N THR A 184 5.73 14.01 -7.39
CA THR A 184 6.54 15.03 -8.07
C THR A 184 6.73 16.27 -7.19
N PHE A 185 5.68 16.72 -6.50
CA PHE A 185 5.80 17.87 -5.60
C PHE A 185 6.77 17.59 -4.45
N ASP A 186 6.68 16.42 -3.81
CA ASP A 186 7.61 16.04 -2.73
C ASP A 186 9.06 15.94 -3.24
N ALA A 187 9.28 15.26 -4.37
CA ALA A 187 10.59 15.08 -4.97
C ALA A 187 11.27 16.40 -5.38
N VAL A 188 10.49 17.42 -5.73
CA VAL A 188 11.01 18.76 -6.06
C VAL A 188 11.30 19.59 -4.80
N THR A 189 10.42 19.52 -3.80
CA THR A 189 10.46 20.43 -2.64
C THR A 189 11.29 19.92 -1.47
N HIS A 190 11.48 18.61 -1.36
CA HIS A 190 12.37 18.01 -0.38
C HIS A 190 13.73 17.68 -0.99
N SER A 191 14.76 18.05 -0.25
CA SER A 191 16.14 17.73 -0.55
C SER A 191 16.36 16.22 -0.59
N ARG A 192 16.78 15.68 -1.74
CA ARG A 192 17.63 14.49 -1.75
C ARG A 192 19.07 14.94 -1.48
N ARG A 193 19.92 14.06 -0.93
CA ARG A 193 21.29 14.23 -0.39
C ARG A 193 22.24 15.30 -1.00
N TYR A 194 21.92 15.88 -2.17
CA TYR A 194 22.72 16.84 -2.95
C TYR A 194 22.03 18.17 -3.32
N ARG A 195 20.78 18.41 -2.91
CA ARG A 195 20.05 19.63 -3.29
C ARG A 195 19.32 20.22 -2.10
N ALA A 196 19.60 21.47 -1.72
CA ALA A 196 18.77 22.17 -0.76
C ALA A 196 17.30 22.14 -1.23
N GLY A 197 16.37 21.77 -0.34
CA GLY A 197 14.95 21.61 -0.68
C GLY A 197 14.43 22.84 -1.40
N ALA A 198 13.82 22.65 -2.57
CA ALA A 198 13.38 23.77 -3.38
C ALA A 198 12.21 24.52 -2.71
N ASP A 199 12.12 25.81 -3.00
CA ASP A 199 10.97 26.65 -2.66
C ASP A 199 9.66 25.95 -3.10
N PRO A 200 8.63 25.85 -2.23
CA PRO A 200 7.30 25.38 -2.65
C PRO A 200 6.77 26.04 -3.93
N ALA A 201 7.19 27.27 -4.25
CA ALA A 201 6.89 27.92 -5.53
C ALA A 201 7.45 27.15 -6.73
N ARG A 202 8.66 26.58 -6.62
CA ARG A 202 9.23 25.73 -7.67
C ARG A 202 8.44 24.44 -7.84
N GLY A 203 8.00 23.82 -6.74
CA GLY A 203 7.10 22.67 -6.79
C GLY A 203 5.81 22.99 -7.56
N ALA A 204 5.17 24.11 -7.23
CA ALA A 204 3.98 24.58 -7.94
C ALA A 204 4.25 24.84 -9.44
N GLN A 205 5.38 25.46 -9.77
CA GLN A 205 5.78 25.72 -11.14
C GLN A 205 5.94 24.43 -11.95
N VAL A 206 6.57 23.39 -11.40
CA VAL A 206 6.72 22.09 -12.07
C VAL A 206 5.36 21.45 -12.34
N ILE A 207 4.44 21.50 -11.38
CA ILE A 207 3.07 20.99 -11.58
C ILE A 207 2.34 21.77 -12.67
N ALA A 208 2.47 23.10 -12.69
CA ALA A 208 1.88 23.96 -13.72
C ALA A 208 2.45 23.67 -15.12
N GLU A 209 3.77 23.53 -15.24
CA GLU A 209 4.46 23.18 -16.49
C GLU A 209 4.04 21.80 -17.02
N GLY A 210 3.77 20.85 -16.12
CA GLY A 210 3.34 19.48 -16.44
C GLY A 210 1.85 19.31 -16.74
N ARG A 211 1.03 20.35 -16.53
CA ARG A 211 -0.44 20.31 -16.73
C ARG A 211 -0.82 19.87 -18.14
N GLY A 212 -1.67 18.85 -18.26
CA GLY A 212 -2.13 18.31 -19.53
C GLY A 212 -1.08 17.52 -20.33
N ARG A 213 0.12 17.35 -19.78
CA ARG A 213 1.20 16.52 -20.34
C ARG A 213 1.57 15.40 -19.38
N GLN A 214 2.27 15.75 -18.30
CA GLN A 214 2.60 14.80 -17.24
C GLN A 214 1.37 14.54 -16.36
N PHE A 215 0.63 15.60 -16.04
CA PHE A 215 -0.45 15.53 -15.07
C PHE A 215 -1.82 15.73 -15.70
N ASP A 216 -2.81 15.07 -15.11
CA ASP A 216 -4.21 15.37 -15.33
C ASP A 216 -4.46 16.88 -15.10
N PRO A 217 -5.01 17.60 -16.09
CA PRO A 217 -5.16 19.04 -16.01
C PRO A 217 -6.12 19.47 -14.89
N GLU A 218 -7.18 18.72 -14.62
CA GLU A 218 -8.15 19.07 -13.56
C GLU A 218 -7.55 18.88 -12.17
N LEU A 219 -6.81 17.79 -11.97
CA LEU A 219 -6.14 17.52 -10.71
C LEU A 219 -4.97 18.49 -10.47
N ALA A 220 -4.23 18.87 -11.51
CA ALA A 220 -3.19 19.88 -11.41
C ALA A 220 -3.77 21.25 -11.01
N ASP A 221 -4.85 21.69 -11.65
CA ASP A 221 -5.52 22.95 -11.31
C ASP A 221 -6.05 22.93 -9.87
N LEU A 222 -6.62 21.81 -9.45
CA LEU A 222 -7.12 21.65 -8.09
C LEU A 222 -5.99 21.67 -7.06
N PHE A 223 -4.87 21.01 -7.34
CA PHE A 223 -3.68 21.03 -6.48
C PHE A 223 -3.12 22.44 -6.31
N LEU A 224 -3.10 23.22 -7.39
CA LEU A 224 -2.63 24.61 -7.42
C LEU A 224 -3.66 25.62 -6.89
N SER A 225 -4.90 25.18 -6.60
CA SER A 225 -5.91 26.06 -6.02
C SER A 225 -5.43 26.66 -4.69
N PRO A 226 -5.77 27.92 -4.36
CA PRO A 226 -5.28 28.58 -3.15
C PRO A 226 -5.53 27.79 -1.87
N ARG A 227 -6.68 27.08 -1.80
CA ARG A 227 -7.06 26.27 -0.65
C ARG A 227 -6.17 25.04 -0.48
N VAL A 228 -5.99 24.25 -1.54
CA VAL A 228 -5.21 23.00 -1.47
C VAL A 228 -3.72 23.32 -1.32
N TYR A 229 -3.22 24.26 -2.13
CA TYR A 229 -1.83 24.66 -2.09
C TYR A 229 -1.40 25.19 -0.72
N ALA A 230 -2.23 26.02 -0.07
CA ALA A 230 -1.94 26.49 1.30
C ALA A 230 -1.84 25.34 2.32
N GLN A 231 -2.67 24.31 2.19
CA GLN A 231 -2.62 23.13 3.06
C GLN A 231 -1.37 22.28 2.81
N VAL A 232 -1.00 22.08 1.54
CA VAL A 232 0.22 21.36 1.14
C VAL A 232 1.46 22.09 1.66
N VAL A 233 1.56 23.41 1.45
CA VAL A 233 2.67 24.22 1.95
C VAL A 233 2.76 24.19 3.48
N LYS A 234 1.62 24.19 4.18
CA LYS A 234 1.61 24.02 5.65
C LYS A 234 2.21 22.68 6.06
N ARG A 235 1.90 21.59 5.35
CA ARG A 235 2.44 20.25 5.62
C ARG A 235 3.94 20.17 5.30
N LEU A 236 4.37 20.70 4.15
CA LEU A 236 5.78 20.83 3.77
C LEU A 236 6.59 21.53 4.87
N LYS A 237 6.14 22.72 5.31
CA LYS A 237 6.84 23.47 6.36
C LYS A 237 6.88 22.74 7.70
N ALA A 238 5.86 21.95 8.03
CA ALA A 238 5.86 21.14 9.23
C ALA A 238 6.86 19.98 9.13
N ALA A 239 6.95 19.32 7.97
CA ALA A 239 7.90 18.25 7.72
C ALA A 239 9.36 18.74 7.74
N GLN A 240 9.64 19.88 7.10
CA GLN A 240 10.97 20.51 7.12
C GLN A 240 11.43 20.82 8.55
N ARG A 241 10.54 21.37 9.39
CA ARG A 241 10.85 21.65 10.82
C ARG A 241 11.16 20.41 11.63
N GLU A 242 10.52 19.29 11.33
CA GLU A 242 10.79 18.02 12.02
C GLU A 242 12.12 17.42 11.55
N ALA A 243 12.46 17.55 10.27
CA ALA A 243 13.76 17.12 9.73
C ALA A 243 14.93 17.93 10.30
N ASP A 244 14.75 19.24 10.50
CA ASP A 244 15.76 20.14 11.09
C ASP A 244 15.95 19.95 12.61
N ARG A 245 15.12 19.12 13.24
CA ARG A 245 15.16 18.90 14.69
C ARG A 245 16.42 18.10 15.06
N PRO A 246 17.24 18.55 16.02
CA PRO A 246 18.45 17.84 16.40
C PRO A 246 18.12 16.43 16.89
N GLN A 247 18.61 15.41 16.18
CA GLN A 247 18.48 14.02 16.60
C GLN A 247 19.28 13.82 17.89
N ALA A 248 18.67 13.19 18.90
CA ALA A 248 19.36 12.82 20.13
C ALA A 248 20.62 11.99 19.80
N PRO A 249 21.75 12.18 20.51
CA PRO A 249 23.02 11.56 20.17
C PRO A 249 22.88 10.02 20.11
N ARG A 250 23.30 9.45 18.97
CA ARG A 250 23.25 7.99 18.67
C ARG A 250 23.97 7.10 19.68
N ALA A 251 24.76 7.66 20.62
CA ALA A 251 25.51 6.94 21.63
C ALA A 251 24.61 6.06 22.55
N ALA A 252 23.44 6.56 22.96
CA ALA A 252 22.50 5.78 23.77
C ALA A 252 21.91 4.56 23.02
N SER A 253 21.90 4.62 21.68
CA SER A 253 21.41 3.56 20.79
C SER A 253 22.49 2.49 20.52
N ALA A 254 23.76 2.88 20.55
CA ALA A 254 24.91 1.99 20.38
C ALA A 254 25.08 1.08 21.60
N GLU A 255 25.04 1.62 22.82
CA GLU A 255 25.08 0.83 24.06
C GLU A 255 23.90 -0.16 24.17
N ARG A 256 22.72 0.24 23.67
CA ARG A 256 21.53 -0.63 23.59
C ARG A 256 21.67 -1.74 22.53
N ARG A 257 22.41 -1.49 21.45
CA ARG A 257 22.74 -2.49 20.40
C ARG A 257 23.86 -3.43 20.85
N GLU A 258 24.81 -2.96 21.65
CA GLU A 258 25.90 -3.77 22.21
C GLU A 258 25.37 -4.78 23.24
N ARG A 259 24.52 -4.32 24.18
CA ARG A 259 23.79 -5.23 25.10
C ARG A 259 22.93 -6.27 24.37
N LYS A 260 22.43 -5.93 23.17
CA LYS A 260 21.61 -6.83 22.35
C LYS A 260 22.45 -7.76 21.46
N ARG A 261 23.72 -7.44 21.21
CA ARG A 261 24.70 -8.32 20.55
C ARG A 261 25.26 -9.37 21.51
N GLU A 262 25.40 -9.03 22.79
CA GLU A 262 25.78 -9.99 23.84
C GLU A 262 24.68 -11.04 24.11
N SER A 263 23.40 -10.69 23.91
CA SER A 263 22.30 -11.65 23.86
C SER A 263 22.20 -12.26 22.45
N GLY A 264 22.89 -13.38 22.20
CA GLY A 264 23.09 -14.01 20.89
C GLY A 264 21.92 -13.93 19.89
N VAL A 265 22.27 -13.65 18.63
CA VAL A 265 21.35 -13.61 17.48
C VAL A 265 20.79 -15.02 17.22
N PRO A 266 19.46 -15.22 17.18
CA PRO A 266 18.91 -16.52 16.80
C PRO A 266 19.19 -16.79 15.31
N SER A 267 19.62 -18.00 14.98
CA SER A 267 19.79 -18.42 13.60
C SER A 267 18.44 -18.47 12.88
N VAL A 268 18.22 -17.53 11.96
CA VAL A 268 17.08 -17.54 11.06
C VAL A 268 17.47 -18.35 9.82
N SER A 269 17.14 -19.65 9.80
CA SER A 269 17.21 -20.44 8.57
C SER A 269 15.85 -20.38 7.85
N PHE A 270 15.82 -19.68 6.72
CA PHE A 270 14.66 -19.60 5.84
C PHE A 270 14.57 -20.91 5.03
N ARG A 271 13.61 -21.80 5.33
CA ARG A 271 13.27 -22.93 4.44
C ARG A 271 12.12 -22.54 3.51
N TRP A 272 12.47 -22.15 2.30
CA TRP A 272 11.52 -22.03 1.20
C TRP A 272 11.04 -23.43 0.79
N ARG A 273 9.72 -23.70 0.86
CA ARG A 273 9.11 -24.87 0.21
C ARG A 273 8.15 -24.40 -0.87
N GLY A 274 8.61 -24.40 -2.12
CA GLY A 274 7.80 -24.31 -3.34
C GLY A 274 7.73 -25.68 -4.04
N ARG A 275 6.56 -25.98 -4.61
CA ARG A 275 6.01 -27.29 -4.98
C ARG A 275 6.71 -28.06 -6.12
N GLY A 276 6.71 -29.40 -6.00
CA GLY A 276 6.17 -30.32 -7.02
C GLY A 276 7.10 -30.93 -8.06
N ALA A 277 7.56 -32.18 -7.82
CA ALA A 277 7.83 -33.14 -8.90
C ALA A 277 7.54 -34.57 -8.40
N ALA A 278 6.58 -35.22 -9.04
CA ALA A 278 6.27 -36.62 -8.87
C ALA A 278 7.45 -37.52 -9.29
N ARG A 279 7.85 -38.46 -8.43
CA ARG A 279 8.37 -39.81 -8.77
C ARG A 279 7.95 -40.69 -7.60
N GLY A 280 6.99 -41.60 -7.78
CA GLY A 280 7.27 -42.91 -8.34
C GLY A 280 7.51 -43.90 -7.19
N GLN A 281 6.47 -44.65 -6.85
CA GLN A 281 6.46 -45.85 -5.98
C GLN A 281 7.52 -46.90 -6.41
N PRO A 282 7.90 -47.92 -5.62
CA PRO A 282 6.93 -48.86 -5.05
C PRO A 282 7.20 -49.45 -3.66
N ALA A 283 6.17 -50.15 -3.22
CA ALA A 283 6.07 -51.00 -2.05
C ALA A 283 7.20 -52.05 -1.94
N ARG A 284 7.73 -52.23 -0.73
CA ARG A 284 7.46 -53.34 0.19
C ARG A 284 8.21 -53.09 1.51
#